data_AF-A0A2V6FA45-F1
#
_entry.id   AF-A0A2V6FA45-F1
#
_cell.length_a   1.000
_cell.length_b   1.000
_cell.length_c   1.000
_cell.angle_alpha   90.00
_cell.angle_beta   90.00
_cell.angle_gamma   90.00
#
_symmetry.space_group_name_H-M   'P 1'
#
loop_
_entity.id
_entity.type
_entity.pdbx_description
1 polymer ?
#
loop_
_entity_poly.entity_id
_entity_poly.type
_entity_poly.pdbx_seq_one_letter_code
_entity_poly.pdbx_strand_id
1 'polypeptide(L)'
;MKVLNPLKAPFGKARFSRVKNVTYRQWEDAFEVEFDDGLSFLEPHATIRKANRISPKAVVRSVEQDDELRHGFFVRYDNGQVAEVSWSFIRELPPKK
;
A
#
# COMPACT_ATOMS: atom_id res chain seq x y z
N MET A 1 0.73 19.69 7.52
CA MET A 1 0.59 18.42 6.80
C MET A 1 -0.50 17.60 7.49
N LYS A 2 -1.58 17.24 6.79
CA LYS A 2 -2.50 16.22 7.30
C LYS A 2 -1.72 14.90 7.30
N VAL A 3 -1.44 14.35 8.48
CA VAL A 3 -0.79 13.04 8.57
C VAL A 3 -1.80 12.04 8.05
N LEU A 4 -1.60 11.56 6.82
CA LEU A 4 -2.57 10.69 6.14
C LEU A 4 -2.76 9.35 6.84
N ASN A 5 -1.84 8.93 7.72
CA ASN A 5 -1.97 7.70 8.50
C ASN A 5 -1.36 7.84 9.92
N PRO A 6 -2.07 8.45 10.90
CA PRO A 6 -1.56 8.57 12.27
C PRO A 6 -1.42 7.22 12.99
N LEU A 7 -1.99 6.15 12.43
CA LEU A 7 -1.98 4.80 12.98
C LEU A 7 -0.77 3.96 12.56
N LYS A 8 0.12 4.46 11.68
CA LYS A 8 1.33 3.72 11.33
C LYS A 8 2.24 3.57 12.54
N ALA A 9 2.63 2.33 12.83
CA ALA A 9 3.59 2.04 13.88
C ALA A 9 5.03 2.37 13.43
N PRO A 10 5.99 2.51 14.35
CA PRO A 10 7.40 2.51 13.98
C PRO A 10 7.81 1.21 13.26
N PHE A 11 8.87 1.27 12.45
CA PHE A 11 9.43 0.12 11.75
C PHE A 11 9.69 -1.06 12.71
N GLY A 12 9.22 -2.25 12.33
CA GLY A 12 9.34 -3.49 13.09
C GLY A 12 8.49 -3.55 14.37
N LYS A 13 7.49 -2.67 14.53
CA LYS A 13 6.61 -2.62 15.70
C LYS A 13 5.14 -2.90 15.38
N ALA A 14 4.73 -2.94 14.11
CA ALA A 14 3.37 -3.32 13.77
C ALA A 14 3.16 -4.83 13.97
N ARG A 15 1.90 -5.22 14.16
CA ARG A 15 1.50 -6.63 14.15
C ARG A 15 0.91 -6.99 12.80
N PHE A 16 1.18 -8.22 12.37
CA PHE A 16 0.59 -8.76 11.15
C PHE A 16 -0.94 -8.81 11.29
N SER A 17 -1.62 -8.42 10.23
CA SER A 17 -3.02 -8.70 9.97
C SER A 17 -3.16 -8.89 8.47
N ARG A 18 -4.07 -9.78 8.05
CA ARG A 18 -4.30 -10.05 6.63
C ARG A 18 -4.96 -8.85 5.98
N VAL A 19 -4.57 -8.58 4.75
CA VAL A 19 -5.26 -7.63 3.88
C VAL A 19 -6.62 -8.23 3.52
N LYS A 20 -7.67 -7.49 3.83
CA LYS A 20 -9.05 -7.89 3.57
C LYS A 20 -9.48 -7.42 2.18
N ASN A 21 -9.17 -6.17 1.86
CA ASN A 21 -9.55 -5.53 0.61
C ASN A 21 -8.55 -4.41 0.26
N VAL A 22 -8.37 -4.17 -1.03
CA VAL A 22 -7.56 -3.06 -1.56
C VAL A 22 -8.32 -2.38 -2.69
N THR A 23 -8.56 -1.08 -2.54
CA THR A 23 -9.25 -0.28 -3.55
C THR A 23 -8.40 0.92 -3.95
N TYR A 24 -8.14 1.06 -5.25
CA TYR A 24 -7.49 2.26 -5.78
C TYR A 24 -8.53 3.40 -5.91
N ARG A 25 -8.37 4.44 -5.10
CA ARG A 25 -9.19 5.66 -5.12
C ARG A 25 -8.59 6.65 -6.11
N GLN A 26 -8.90 6.47 -7.40
CA GLN A 26 -8.34 7.25 -8.51
C GLN A 26 -8.38 8.78 -8.30
N TRP A 27 -9.50 9.30 -7.79
CA TRP A 27 -9.67 10.74 -7.53
C TRP A 27 -8.74 11.30 -6.45
N GLU A 28 -8.31 10.46 -5.50
CA GLU A 28 -7.41 10.84 -4.41
C GLU A 28 -5.95 10.44 -4.68
N ASP A 29 -5.69 9.75 -5.80
CA ASP A 29 -4.41 9.11 -6.13
C ASP A 29 -3.82 8.33 -4.94
N ALA A 30 -4.66 7.48 -4.33
CA ALA A 30 -4.34 6.73 -3.13
C ALA A 30 -4.99 5.33 -3.11
N PHE A 31 -4.44 4.44 -2.30
CA PHE A 31 -4.93 3.08 -2.10
C PHE A 31 -5.54 2.97 -0.71
N GLU A 32 -6.84 2.67 -0.67
CA GLU A 32 -7.49 2.28 0.57
C GLU A 32 -7.24 0.79 0.82
N VAL A 33 -6.66 0.48 1.98
CA VAL A 33 -6.28 -0.87 2.37
C VAL A 33 -6.98 -1.20 3.68
N GLU A 34 -7.86 -2.20 3.64
CA GLU A 34 -8.59 -2.71 4.80
C GLU A 34 -7.91 -3.97 5.33
N PHE A 35 -7.88 -4.15 6.65
CA PHE A 35 -7.32 -5.31 7.32
C PHE A 35 -8.38 -6.12 8.07
N ASP A 36 -8.13 -7.41 8.26
CA ASP A 36 -9.03 -8.33 8.99
C ASP A 36 -9.22 -7.93 10.48
N ASP A 37 -8.35 -7.10 11.03
CA ASP A 37 -8.44 -6.58 12.41
C ASP A 37 -9.27 -5.28 12.53
N GLY A 38 -9.91 -4.87 11.42
CA GLY A 38 -10.81 -3.72 11.36
C GLY A 38 -10.12 -2.38 11.15
N LEU A 39 -8.79 -2.33 11.01
CA LEU A 39 -8.10 -1.10 10.64
C LEU A 39 -8.13 -0.88 9.13
N SER A 40 -8.20 0.40 8.74
CA SER A 40 -8.08 0.83 7.36
C SER A 40 -7.06 1.96 7.24
N PHE A 41 -6.31 1.96 6.15
CA PHE A 41 -5.29 2.94 5.85
C PHE A 41 -5.50 3.51 4.46
N LEU A 42 -5.22 4.79 4.28
CA LEU A 42 -5.20 5.43 2.98
C LEU A 42 -3.75 5.70 2.61
N GLU A 43 -3.16 4.84 1.78
CA GLU A 43 -1.77 4.94 1.37
C GLU A 43 -1.64 5.76 0.08
N PRO A 44 -0.93 6.91 0.10
CA PRO A 44 -0.71 7.68 -1.11
C PRO A 44 0.04 6.89 -2.18
N HIS A 45 -0.43 6.96 -3.42
CA HIS A 45 0.21 6.29 -4.54
C HIS A 45 1.67 6.75 -4.74
N ALA A 46 1.94 8.03 -4.47
CA ALA A 46 3.29 8.58 -4.51
C ALA A 46 4.28 7.83 -3.60
N THR A 47 3.84 7.37 -2.41
CA THR A 47 4.69 6.59 -1.50
C THR A 47 5.05 5.23 -2.12
N ILE A 48 4.05 4.54 -2.68
CA ILE A 48 4.20 3.23 -3.32
C ILE A 48 5.14 3.34 -4.53
N ARG A 49 4.92 4.35 -5.39
CA ARG A 49 5.78 4.59 -6.56
C ARG A 49 7.22 4.82 -6.17
N LYS A 50 7.46 5.66 -5.15
CA LYS A 50 8.81 5.97 -4.67
C LYS A 50 9.51 4.72 -4.15
N ALA A 51 8.83 3.90 -3.36
CA ALA A 51 9.39 2.68 -2.79
C ALA A 51 9.71 1.63 -3.85
N ASN A 52 8.86 1.50 -4.87
CA ASN A 52 8.98 0.50 -5.94
C ASN A 52 9.67 1.01 -7.21
N ARG A 53 10.16 2.26 -7.22
CA ARG A 53 10.80 2.91 -8.40
C ARG A 53 9.91 2.93 -9.65
N ILE A 54 8.62 3.15 -9.44
CA ILE A 54 7.64 3.25 -10.53
C ILE A 54 7.75 4.62 -11.20
N SER A 55 7.70 4.65 -12.53
CA SER A 55 7.68 5.89 -13.29
C SER A 55 6.50 6.77 -12.87
N PRO A 56 6.66 8.10 -12.72
CA PRO A 56 5.56 9.01 -12.44
C PRO A 56 4.47 9.02 -13.52
N LYS A 57 4.80 8.61 -14.75
CA LYS A 57 3.88 8.57 -15.90
C LYS A 57 3.12 7.25 -16.02
N ALA A 58 3.51 6.20 -15.27
CA ALA A 58 2.88 4.89 -15.39
C ALA A 58 1.44 4.95 -14.87
N VAL A 59 0.47 4.38 -15.58
CA VAL A 59 -0.95 4.40 -15.18
C VAL A 59 -1.32 3.07 -14.54
N VAL A 60 -2.06 3.10 -13.43
CA VAL A 60 -2.54 1.87 -12.77
C VAL A 60 -3.47 1.13 -13.71
N ARG A 61 -3.18 -0.14 -13.97
CA ARG A 61 -3.97 -1.04 -14.82
C ARG A 61 -4.81 -1.99 -13.98
N SER A 62 -4.22 -2.62 -12.96
CA SER A 62 -4.91 -3.54 -12.06
C SER A 62 -4.28 -3.52 -10.67
N VAL A 63 -5.09 -3.92 -9.70
CA VAL A 63 -4.66 -4.22 -8.34
C VAL A 63 -5.02 -5.67 -8.06
N GLU A 64 -4.04 -6.47 -7.66
CA GLU A 64 -4.18 -7.90 -7.44
C GLU A 64 -3.74 -8.22 -6.02
N GLN A 65 -4.62 -8.84 -5.24
CA GLN A 65 -4.27 -9.30 -3.90
C GLN A 65 -3.71 -10.73 -3.97
N ASP A 66 -2.80 -11.08 -3.07
CA ASP A 66 -2.43 -12.48 -2.85
C ASP A 66 -3.61 -13.24 -2.22
N ASP A 67 -4.14 -14.24 -2.92
CA ASP A 67 -5.33 -15.00 -2.49
C ASP A 67 -5.05 -15.96 -1.33
N GLU A 68 -3.82 -16.46 -1.19
CA GLU A 68 -3.50 -17.50 -0.21
C GLU A 68 -3.14 -16.92 1.16
N LEU A 69 -2.09 -16.09 1.22
CA LEU A 69 -1.59 -15.56 2.49
C LEU A 69 -2.20 -14.21 2.83
N ARG A 70 -2.72 -13.47 1.84
CA ARG A 70 -3.27 -12.11 1.97
C ARG A 70 -2.31 -11.17 2.70
N HIS A 71 -1.02 -11.33 2.44
CA HIS A 71 0.06 -10.61 3.12
C HIS A 71 0.41 -9.27 2.43
N GLY A 72 -0.24 -8.98 1.31
CA GLY A 72 0.03 -7.80 0.49
C GLY A 72 -0.78 -7.83 -0.80
N PHE A 73 -0.41 -6.95 -1.71
CA PHE A 73 -1.00 -6.81 -3.04
C PHE A 73 0.02 -6.29 -4.06
N PHE A 74 -0.32 -6.45 -5.33
CA PHE A 74 0.44 -5.96 -6.46
C PHE A 74 -0.34 -4.87 -7.19
N VAL A 75 0.35 -3.79 -7.54
CA VAL A 75 -0.18 -2.77 -8.46
C VAL A 75 0.52 -2.94 -9.80
N ARG A 76 -0.23 -3.35 -10.83
CA ARG A 76 0.29 -3.46 -12.19
C ARG A 76 0.04 -2.18 -12.95
N TYR A 77 1.04 -1.74 -13.71
CA TYR A 77 0.98 -0.54 -14.52
C TYR A 77 0.89 -0.86 -16.02
N ASP A 78 0.40 0.10 -16.80
CA ASP A 78 0.29 0.02 -18.26
C ASP A 78 1.62 -0.23 -18.99
N ASN A 79 2.71 0.29 -18.44
CA ASN A 79 4.06 0.16 -19.00
C ASN A 79 4.80 -1.12 -18.55
N GLY A 80 4.10 -2.08 -17.96
CA GLY A 80 4.66 -3.35 -17.50
C GLY A 80 5.39 -3.29 -16.15
N GLN A 81 5.50 -2.13 -15.52
CA GLN A 81 6.02 -2.04 -14.15
C GLN A 81 5.03 -2.68 -13.17
N VAL A 82 5.56 -3.21 -12.07
CA VAL A 82 4.78 -3.78 -10.97
C VAL A 82 5.32 -3.23 -9.66
N ALA A 83 4.43 -2.73 -8.80
CA ALA A 83 4.76 -2.44 -7.41
C ALA A 83 4.23 -3.57 -6.53
N GLU A 84 5.10 -4.10 -5.67
CA GLU A 84 4.71 -5.02 -4.61
C GLU A 84 4.53 -4.22 -3.31
N VAL A 85 3.41 -4.47 -2.62
CA VAL A 85 3.06 -3.73 -1.40
C VAL A 85 2.68 -4.71 -0.31
N SER A 86 3.53 -4.83 0.69
CA SER A 86 3.32 -5.71 1.84
C SER A 86 2.45 -5.05 2.92
N TRP A 87 1.82 -5.87 3.76
CA TRP A 87 1.07 -5.42 4.94
C TRP A 87 1.89 -4.47 5.82
N SER A 88 3.19 -4.74 5.99
CA SER A 88 4.07 -3.97 6.85
C SER A 88 4.37 -2.60 6.25
N PHE A 89 4.52 -2.49 4.93
CA PHE A 89 4.65 -1.19 4.27
C PHE A 89 3.46 -0.26 4.58
N ILE A 90 2.25 -0.82 4.58
CA ILE A 90 1.04 -0.07 4.91
C ILE A 90 0.97 0.28 6.41
N ARG A 91 1.35 -0.64 7.29
CA ARG A 91 1.20 -0.44 8.75
C ARG A 91 2.39 0.24 9.42
N GLU A 92 3.54 0.35 8.77
CA GLU A 92 4.77 0.85 9.39
C GLU A 92 5.31 2.10 8.73
N LEU A 93 5.88 2.97 9.56
CA LEU A 93 6.76 4.04 9.11
C LEU A 93 8.07 3.43 8.57
N PRO A 94 8.71 4.09 7.59
CA PRO A 94 10.02 3.66 7.12
C PRO A 94 11.05 3.65 8.27
N PRO A 95 12.07 2.79 8.19
CA PRO A 95 13.14 2.77 9.19
C PRO A 95 13.81 4.14 9.28
N LYS A 96 14.06 4.60 10.51
CA LYS A 96 14.89 5.79 10.74
C LYS A 96 16.34 5.43 10.40
N LYS A 97 17.01 6.30 9.65
CA LYS A 97 18.47 6.22 9.45
C LYS A 97 19.21 6.48 10.76
#